data_AF-A7T2S8-F1
#
_entry.id   AF-A7T2S8-F1
#
_cell.length_a   1.000
_cell.length_b   1.000
_cell.length_c   1.000
_cell.angle_alpha   90.00
_cell.angle_beta   90.00
_cell.angle_gamma   90.00
#
_symmetry.space_group_name_H-M   'P 1'
#
loop_
_entity.id
_entity.type
_entity.pdbx_description
1 polymer ?
#
loop_
_entity_poly.entity_id
_entity_poly.type
_entity_poly.pdbx_seq_one_letter_code
_entity_poly.pdbx_strand_id
1 'polypeptide(L)'
;MKVKRVKGAKKILNFYKHSFGIFEPYQVLVDLTFCHAALIGKVLIKEQLPKYLDADVQLVTTKCVIEEGKSLGPQLNGAVTIAKRFQVRLCGHKKNSVPAVECIKTMIGDAVCFPHTS
;
A
#
# COMPACT_ATOMS: atom_id res chain seq x y z
N MET A 1 -3.22 -20.61 -15.33
CA MET A 1 -2.70 -19.22 -15.36
C MET A 1 -2.31 -18.64 -13.99
N LYS A 2 -3.00 -18.94 -12.87
CA LYS A 2 -2.66 -18.42 -11.52
C LYS A 2 -1.24 -18.75 -11.03
N VAL A 3 -0.80 -20.01 -11.17
CA VAL A 3 0.52 -20.47 -10.67
C VAL A 3 1.70 -19.77 -11.35
N LYS A 4 1.60 -19.44 -12.66
CA LYS A 4 2.66 -18.72 -13.38
C LYS A 4 2.85 -17.29 -12.86
N ARG A 5 1.75 -16.61 -12.47
CA ARG A 5 1.79 -15.23 -11.95
C ARG A 5 2.41 -15.17 -10.55
N VAL A 6 2.04 -16.10 -9.67
CA VAL A 6 2.60 -16.21 -8.31
C VAL A 6 4.11 -16.48 -8.38
N LYS A 7 4.55 -17.43 -9.23
CA LYS A 7 5.98 -17.69 -9.44
C LYS A 7 6.75 -16.45 -9.94
N GLY A 8 6.14 -15.66 -10.83
CA GLY A 8 6.71 -14.41 -11.31
C GLY A 8 6.85 -13.36 -10.20
N ALA A 9 5.79 -13.14 -9.42
CA ALA A 9 5.80 -12.21 -8.28
C ALA A 9 6.88 -12.59 -7.26
N LYS A 10 6.97 -13.87 -6.89
CA LYS A 10 7.99 -14.39 -5.98
C LYS A 10 9.42 -14.17 -6.49
N LYS A 11 9.65 -14.36 -7.79
CA LYS A 11 10.97 -14.09 -8.39
C LYS A 11 11.35 -12.61 -8.28
N ILE A 12 10.40 -11.71 -8.53
CA ILE A 12 10.60 -10.27 -8.42
C ILE A 12 10.87 -9.88 -6.96
N LEU A 13 10.08 -10.39 -6.01
CA LEU A 13 10.28 -10.14 -4.58
C LEU A 13 11.63 -10.66 -4.09
N ASN A 14 12.06 -11.85 -4.52
CA ASN A 14 13.38 -12.37 -4.19
C ASN A 14 14.51 -11.47 -4.71
N PHE A 15 14.37 -10.91 -5.91
CA PHE A 15 15.32 -9.92 -6.40
C PHE A 15 15.38 -8.70 -5.47
N TYR A 16 14.22 -8.14 -5.09
CA TYR A 16 14.19 -7.00 -4.17
C TYR A 16 14.74 -7.31 -2.77
N LYS A 17 14.50 -8.53 -2.28
CA LYS A 17 15.05 -9.02 -1.02
C LYS A 17 16.58 -9.08 -1.04
N HIS A 18 17.16 -9.68 -2.08
CA HIS A 18 18.61 -9.87 -2.17
C HIS A 18 19.36 -8.60 -2.57
N SER A 19 18.77 -7.74 -3.40
CA SER A 19 19.43 -6.54 -3.92
C SER A 19 19.20 -5.30 -3.07
N PHE A 20 18.07 -5.19 -2.36
CA PHE A 20 17.67 -3.98 -1.63
C PHE A 20 17.29 -4.22 -0.17
N GLY A 21 17.43 -5.45 0.35
CA GLY A 21 17.16 -5.75 1.75
C GLY A 21 15.69 -5.59 2.14
N ILE A 22 14.75 -5.77 1.20
CA ILE A 22 13.32 -5.70 1.48
C ILE A 22 12.83 -7.09 1.93
N PHE A 23 12.47 -7.22 3.21
CA PHE A 23 12.06 -8.49 3.82
C PHE A 23 10.59 -8.50 4.21
N GLU A 24 10.08 -9.72 4.42
CA GLU A 24 8.76 -9.94 5.01
C GLU A 24 8.74 -9.53 6.50
N PRO A 25 7.60 -9.01 7.01
CA PRO A 25 6.35 -8.75 6.29
C PRO A 25 6.46 -7.52 5.37
N TYR A 26 6.10 -7.68 4.09
CA TYR A 26 6.21 -6.61 3.09
C TYR A 26 5.20 -5.50 3.40
N GLN A 27 5.68 -4.28 3.59
CA GLN A 27 4.82 -3.11 3.77
C GLN A 27 4.30 -2.63 2.42
N VAL A 28 3.01 -2.79 2.18
CA VAL A 28 2.35 -2.33 0.95
C VAL A 28 1.54 -1.09 1.27
N LEU A 29 1.99 0.04 0.75
CA LEU A 29 1.29 1.32 0.83
C LEU A 29 0.14 1.36 -0.18
N VAL A 30 -1.07 1.61 0.33
CA VAL A 30 -2.32 1.56 -0.45
C VAL A 30 -3.00 2.93 -0.47
N ASP A 31 -3.42 3.34 -1.66
CA ASP A 31 -4.21 4.55 -1.92
C ASP A 31 -5.72 4.27 -2.00
N LEU A 32 -6.51 5.33 -2.17
CA LEU A 32 -7.96 5.22 -2.26
C LEU A 32 -8.45 4.68 -3.59
N THR A 33 -7.77 4.99 -4.69
CA THR A 33 -8.14 4.49 -6.02
C THR A 33 -8.03 2.98 -6.08
N PHE A 34 -6.99 2.41 -5.46
CA PHE A 34 -6.85 0.96 -5.33
C PHE A 34 -7.95 0.36 -4.43
N CYS A 35 -8.27 1.00 -3.30
CA CYS A 35 -9.37 0.55 -2.44
C CYS A 35 -10.73 0.61 -3.14
N HIS A 36 -10.95 1.65 -3.94
CA HIS A 36 -12.17 1.83 -4.72
C HIS A 36 -12.30 0.77 -5.83
N ALA A 37 -11.21 0.54 -6.58
CA ALA A 37 -11.16 -0.52 -7.58
C ALA A 37 -11.38 -1.91 -6.96
N ALA A 38 -10.80 -2.18 -5.79
CA ALA A 38 -11.02 -3.41 -5.05
C ALA A 38 -12.48 -3.57 -4.59
N LEU A 39 -13.13 -2.47 -4.17
CA LEU A 39 -14.54 -2.49 -3.81
C LEU A 39 -15.44 -2.84 -5.01
N ILE A 40 -15.22 -2.21 -6.17
CA ILE A 40 -15.97 -2.50 -7.40
C ILE A 40 -15.73 -3.95 -7.84
N GLY A 41 -14.47 -4.39 -7.82
CA GLY A 41 -14.07 -5.75 -8.17
C GLY A 41 -14.42 -6.82 -7.13
N LYS A 42 -15.03 -6.43 -6.00
CA LYS A 42 -15.33 -7.32 -4.85
C LYS A 42 -14.11 -8.11 -4.38
N VAL A 43 -12.94 -7.48 -4.41
CA VAL A 43 -11.65 -8.07 -4.04
C VAL A 43 -11.35 -7.75 -2.58
N LEU A 44 -11.21 -8.80 -1.76
CA LEU A 44 -10.78 -8.65 -0.38
C LEU A 44 -9.26 -8.51 -0.29
N ILE A 45 -8.76 -7.26 -0.33
CA ILE A 45 -7.32 -6.94 -0.43
C ILE A 45 -6.49 -7.67 0.63
N LYS A 46 -6.95 -7.68 1.89
CA LYS A 46 -6.25 -8.30 3.03
C LYS A 46 -5.97 -9.79 2.83
N GLU A 47 -6.81 -10.49 2.09
CA GLU A 47 -6.62 -11.92 1.81
C GLU A 47 -5.97 -12.18 0.46
N GLN A 48 -6.35 -11.41 -0.56
CA GLN A 48 -5.93 -11.66 -1.92
C GLN A 48 -4.48 -11.25 -2.16
N LEU A 49 -3.99 -10.20 -1.48
CA LEU A 49 -2.65 -9.70 -1.70
C LEU A 49 -1.56 -10.63 -1.13
N PRO A 50 -1.64 -11.15 0.12
CA PRO A 50 -0.71 -12.17 0.59
C PRO A 50 -0.72 -13.43 -0.28
N LYS A 51 -1.91 -13.89 -0.70
CA LYS A 51 -2.06 -15.05 -1.60
C LYS A 51 -1.42 -14.82 -2.97
N TYR A 52 -1.46 -13.59 -3.49
CA TYR A 52 -0.88 -13.24 -4.77
C TYR A 52 0.65 -13.17 -4.72
N LEU A 53 1.19 -12.61 -3.63
CA LEU A 53 2.63 -12.46 -3.42
C LEU A 53 3.30 -13.73 -2.87
N ASP A 54 2.53 -14.68 -2.33
CA ASP A 54 3.03 -15.88 -1.63
C ASP A 54 3.99 -15.51 -0.49
N ALA A 55 3.58 -14.50 0.29
CA ALA A 55 4.39 -13.84 1.31
C ALA A 55 3.52 -13.12 2.35
N ASP A 56 4.11 -12.84 3.51
CA ASP A 56 3.47 -12.01 4.53
C ASP A 56 3.45 -10.54 4.13
N VAL A 57 2.28 -9.91 4.24
CA VAL A 57 2.04 -8.53 3.80
C VAL A 57 1.36 -7.71 4.88
N GLN A 58 1.93 -6.54 5.14
CA GLN A 58 1.36 -5.52 6.00
C GLN A 58 0.78 -4.40 5.14
N LEU A 59 -0.55 -4.32 5.09
CA LEU A 59 -1.25 -3.24 4.39
C LEU A 59 -1.18 -1.96 5.22
N VAL A 60 -0.66 -0.91 4.61
CA VAL A 60 -0.53 0.41 5.24
C VAL A 60 -1.16 1.50 4.36
N THR A 61 -1.65 2.57 4.97
CA THR A 61 -2.13 3.76 4.28
C THR A 61 -1.66 5.02 5.03
N THR A 62 -1.95 6.22 4.54
CA THR A 62 -1.61 7.47 5.24
C THR A 62 -2.84 8.26 5.61
N LYS A 63 -2.68 9.18 6.57
CA LYS A 63 -3.74 10.14 6.91
C LYS A 63 -4.09 11.03 5.71
N CYS A 64 -3.12 11.45 4.91
CA CYS A 64 -3.38 12.28 3.73
C CYS A 64 -4.27 11.57 2.70
N VAL A 65 -4.01 10.28 2.45
CA VAL A 65 -4.88 9.44 1.62
C VAL A 65 -6.31 9.43 2.19
N ILE A 66 -6.47 9.18 3.48
CA ILE A 66 -7.81 9.12 4.10
C ILE A 66 -8.56 10.47 4.01
N GLU A 67 -7.88 11.59 4.26
CA GLU A 67 -8.50 12.92 4.19
C GLU A 67 -8.85 13.32 2.75
N GLU A 68 -8.02 13.00 1.77
CA GLU A 68 -8.32 13.23 0.35
C GLU A 68 -9.64 12.55 -0.04
N GLY A 69 -9.83 11.29 0.34
CA GLY A 69 -11.08 10.58 0.02
C GLY A 69 -12.32 11.14 0.67
N LYS A 70 -12.19 11.68 1.88
CA LYS A 70 -13.31 12.39 2.52
C LYS A 70 -13.64 13.68 1.76
N SER A 71 -12.63 14.39 1.27
CA SER A 71 -12.80 15.65 0.54
C SER A 71 -13.44 15.47 -0.85
N LEU A 72 -13.17 14.34 -1.50
CA LEU A 72 -13.72 13.98 -2.81
C LEU A 72 -15.19 13.52 -2.76
N GLY A 73 -15.74 13.36 -1.55
CA GLY A 73 -17.17 13.17 -1.33
C GLY A 73 -17.64 11.70 -1.26
N PRO A 74 -18.97 11.49 -1.26
CA PRO A 74 -19.57 10.25 -0.76
C PRO A 74 -19.29 9.01 -1.63
N GLN A 75 -18.93 9.20 -2.90
CA GLN A 75 -18.62 8.11 -3.83
C GLN A 75 -17.42 7.27 -3.37
N LEU A 76 -16.49 7.87 -2.61
CA LEU A 76 -15.30 7.20 -2.09
C LEU A 76 -15.43 6.75 -0.63
N ASN A 77 -16.58 6.96 0.03
CA ASN A 77 -16.78 6.57 1.43
C ASN A 77 -16.53 5.07 1.69
N GLY A 78 -16.93 4.22 0.74
CA GLY A 78 -16.64 2.78 0.82
C GLY A 78 -15.14 2.50 0.80
N ALA A 79 -14.40 3.15 -0.11
CA ALA A 79 -12.95 3.03 -0.21
C ALA A 79 -12.24 3.57 1.05
N VAL A 80 -12.70 4.71 1.58
CA VAL A 80 -12.21 5.29 2.85
C VAL A 80 -12.43 4.31 4.01
N THR A 81 -13.58 3.65 4.06
CA THR A 81 -13.89 2.67 5.12
C THR A 81 -12.95 1.46 5.04
N ILE A 82 -12.61 1.00 3.84
CA ILE A 82 -11.62 -0.06 3.64
C ILE A 82 -10.22 0.42 4.07
N ALA A 83 -9.78 1.58 3.58
CA ALA A 83 -8.46 2.13 3.88
C ALA A 83 -8.23 2.33 5.39
N LYS A 84 -9.26 2.76 6.13
CA LYS A 84 -9.22 2.90 7.60
C LYS A 84 -8.99 1.58 8.36
N ARG A 85 -9.24 0.43 7.74
CA ARG A 85 -8.95 -0.89 8.35
C ARG A 85 -7.48 -1.28 8.21
N PHE A 86 -6.72 -0.60 7.35
CA PHE A 86 -5.29 -0.81 7.20
C PHE A 86 -4.53 0.03 8.22
N GLN A 87 -3.26 -0.32 8.46
CA GLN A 87 -2.46 0.42 9.42
C GLN A 87 -2.14 1.82 8.88
N VAL A 88 -2.41 2.85 9.67
CA VAL A 88 -2.11 4.22 9.27
C VAL A 88 -0.65 4.53 9.59
N ARG A 89 0.18 4.66 8.55
CA ARG A 89 1.55 5.18 8.64
C ARG A 89 1.50 6.69 8.91
N LEU A 90 2.33 7.12 9.85
CA LEU A 90 2.51 8.53 10.18
C LEU A 90 3.33 9.22 9.07
N CYS A 91 2.69 10.11 8.34
CA CYS A 91 3.35 11.02 7.40
C CYS A 91 3.71 12.35 8.11
N GLY A 92 4.71 13.07 7.59
CA GLY A 92 5.15 14.38 8.11
C GLY A 92 4.09 15.50 8.01
N HIS A 93 3.05 15.29 7.22
CA HIS A 93 2.01 16.28 6.89
C HIS A 93 0.88 16.38 7.93
N LYS A 94 1.19 16.30 9.23
CA LYS A 94 0.15 16.19 10.29
C LYS A 94 -0.80 17.39 10.37
N LYS A 95 -0.29 18.61 10.13
CA LYS A 95 -1.04 19.88 10.28
C LYS A 95 -1.80 20.25 9.00
N ASN A 96 -1.15 20.10 7.85
CA ASN A 96 -1.72 20.40 6.54
C ASN A 96 -1.70 19.13 5.71
N SER A 97 -2.85 18.46 5.59
CA SER A 97 -2.97 17.32 4.67
C SER A 97 -2.67 17.80 3.26
N VAL A 98 -1.74 17.11 2.61
CA VAL A 98 -1.36 17.33 1.21
C VAL A 98 -2.11 16.33 0.31
N PRO A 99 -2.16 16.55 -1.01
CA PRO A 99 -2.66 15.55 -1.96
C PRO A 99 -2.01 14.18 -1.73
N ALA A 100 -2.77 13.09 -1.89
CA ALA A 100 -2.30 11.75 -1.59
C ALA A 100 -1.07 11.38 -2.41
N VAL A 101 -1.02 11.80 -3.67
CA VAL A 101 0.11 11.59 -4.57
C VAL A 101 1.40 12.20 -4.03
N GLU A 102 1.35 13.42 -3.49
CA GLU A 102 2.50 14.08 -2.88
C GLU A 102 2.92 13.37 -1.61
N CYS A 103 1.94 13.01 -0.77
CA CYS A 103 2.23 12.26 0.45
C CYS A 103 2.90 10.92 0.15
N ILE A 104 2.42 10.17 -0.84
CA ILE A 104 2.97 8.86 -1.22
C ILE A 104 4.40 9.03 -1.75
N LYS A 105 4.66 10.04 -2.59
CA LYS A 105 6.01 10.36 -3.06
C LYS A 105 6.95 10.64 -1.89
N THR A 106 6.55 11.50 -0.95
CA THR A 106 7.37 11.79 0.24
C THR A 106 7.58 10.56 1.13
N MET A 107 6.58 9.67 1.23
CA MET A 107 6.69 8.44 2.02
C MET A 107 7.63 7.41 1.41
N ILE A 108 7.72 7.35 0.08
CA ILE A 108 8.63 6.44 -0.64
C ILE A 108 10.04 7.06 -0.73
N GLY A 109 10.15 8.39 -0.73
CA GLY A 109 11.42 9.11 -0.86
C GLY A 109 11.98 9.06 -2.30
N ASP A 110 13.13 9.69 -2.50
CA ASP A 110 13.75 9.84 -3.84
C ASP A 110 14.57 8.61 -4.29
N ALA A 111 14.92 7.68 -3.42
CA ALA A 111 15.59 6.44 -3.84
C ALA A 111 15.52 5.32 -2.81
N VAL A 112 15.38 4.12 -3.38
CA VAL A 112 15.29 2.80 -2.77
C VAL A 112 16.55 2.46 -1.97
N CYS A 113 16.60 2.84 -0.70
CA CYS A 113 17.47 2.24 0.31
C CYS A 113 16.83 2.54 1.66
N PHE A 114 16.11 1.58 2.23
CA PHE A 114 15.94 1.59 3.68
C PHE A 114 17.35 1.53 4.27
N PRO A 115 17.85 2.56 4.97
CA PRO A 115 19.09 2.39 5.69
C PRO A 115 18.85 1.24 6.67
N HIS A 116 19.71 0.23 6.61
CA HIS A 116 19.88 -0.71 7.70
C HIS A 116 20.21 0.11 8.95
N THR A 117 19.20 0.50 9.72
CA THR A 117 19.41 0.98 11.08
C THR A 117 19.83 -0.24 11.88
N SER A 118 21.14 -0.30 12.13
CA SER A 118 21.79 -1.18 13.11
C SER A 118 21.39 -0.77 14.52
#